data_AF-A0A9D8ABF4-F1
#
_entry.id   AF-A0A9D8ABF4-F1
#
_cell.length_a   1.000
_cell.length_b   1.000
_cell.length_c   1.000
_cell.angle_alpha   90.00
_cell.angle_beta   90.00
_cell.angle_gamma   90.00
#
_symmetry.space_group_name_H-M   'P 1'
#
loop_
_entity.id
_entity.type
_entity.pdbx_description
1 polymer ?
#
loop_
_entity_poly.entity_id
_entity_poly.type
_entity_poly.pdbx_seq_one_letter_code
_entity_poly.pdbx_strand_id
1 'polypeptide(L)'
;MNFSHTWLPFIYLYGLGGILFVSGIIITIKSGSFDLSRKAHKKWMWVLLFGFVWYLMMHALMTWAALDIISVYSVPIVLLGMVVVFIVVTLMLRKTGGA
;
A
#
# COMPACT_ATOMS: atom_id res chain seq x y z
N MET A 1 17.56 1.59 -21.71
CA MET A 1 16.39 1.98 -20.89
C MET A 1 16.26 3.50 -20.91
N ASN A 2 15.07 4.04 -21.17
CA ASN A 2 14.85 5.48 -21.06
C ASN A 2 14.17 5.78 -19.71
N PHE A 3 14.90 6.41 -18.80
CA PHE A 3 14.43 6.77 -17.47
C PHE A 3 13.13 7.57 -17.49
N SER A 4 13.00 8.50 -18.45
CA SER A 4 11.83 9.38 -18.59
C SER A 4 10.54 8.64 -18.92
N HIS A 5 10.62 7.45 -19.53
CA HIS A 5 9.44 6.65 -19.88
C HIS A 5 9.11 5.57 -18.85
N THR A 6 10.06 5.19 -17.99
CA THR A 6 9.88 4.09 -17.04
C THR A 6 9.76 4.59 -15.60
N TRP A 7 10.71 5.41 -15.16
CA TRP A 7 10.86 5.80 -13.76
C TRP A 7 10.24 7.15 -13.46
N LEU A 8 10.33 8.11 -14.38
CA LEU A 8 9.75 9.43 -14.18
C LEU A 8 8.23 9.39 -13.95
N PRO A 9 7.42 8.61 -14.70
CA PRO A 9 5.99 8.49 -14.43
C PRO A 9 5.70 7.79 -13.10
N PHE A 10 6.50 6.77 -12.76
CA PHE A 10 6.37 6.05 -11.49
C PHE A 10 6.64 6.97 -10.29
N ILE A 11 7.75 7.72 -10.31
CA ILE A 11 8.12 8.66 -9.26
C ILE A 11 7.10 9.79 -9.17
N TYR A 12 6.60 10.28 -10.31
CA TYR A 12 5.54 11.30 -10.30
C TYR A 12 4.27 10.77 -9.63
N LEU A 13 3.76 9.62 -10.08
CA LEU A 13 2.51 9.07 -9.58
C LEU A 13 2.58 8.68 -8.10
N TYR A 14 3.64 7.97 -7.68
CA TYR A 14 3.76 7.44 -6.32
C TYR A 14 4.47 8.40 -5.36
N GLY A 15 5.35 9.26 -5.86
CA GLY A 15 5.98 10.32 -5.08
C GLY A 15 5.01 11.47 -4.83
N LEU A 16 4.58 12.18 -5.88
CA LEU A 16 3.64 13.29 -5.74
C LEU A 16 2.27 12.78 -5.26
N GLY A 17 1.74 11.72 -5.87
CA GLY A 17 0.47 11.13 -5.43
C GLY A 17 0.54 10.56 -4.02
N GLY A 18 1.70 10.02 -3.59
CA GLY A 18 1.92 9.59 -2.21
C GLY A 18 1.88 10.76 -1.22
N ILE A 19 2.50 11.90 -1.54
CA ILE A 19 2.43 13.12 -0.73
C ILE A 19 0.98 13.61 -0.61
N LEU A 20 0.25 13.64 -1.72
CA LEU A 20 -1.17 14.03 -1.74
C LEU A 20 -2.04 13.05 -0.94
N PHE A 21 -1.78 11.74 -1.05
CA PHE A 21 -2.48 10.70 -0.31
C PHE A 21 -2.27 10.85 1.21
N VAL A 22 -1.03 11.02 1.67
CA VAL A 22 -0.71 11.25 3.08
C VAL A 22 -1.34 12.55 3.57
N SER A 23 -1.28 13.61 2.76
CA SER A 23 -1.93 14.89 3.09
C SER A 23 -3.44 14.74 3.24
N GLY A 24 -4.08 13.98 2.35
CA GLY A 24 -5.50 13.65 2.43
C GLY A 24 -5.85 12.88 3.71
N ILE A 25 -5.02 11.90 4.10
CA ILE A 25 -5.18 11.18 5.37
C ILE A 25 -5.11 12.16 6.55
N ILE A 26 -4.09 13.03 6.59
CA ILE A 26 -3.91 14.01 7.66
C ILE A 26 -5.12 14.94 7.77
N ILE A 27 -5.62 15.46 6.64
CA ILE A 27 -6.81 16.32 6.61
C ILE A 27 -8.04 15.57 7.10
N THR A 28 -8.24 14.33 6.66
CA THR A 28 -9.40 13.51 7.05
C THR A 28 -9.41 13.24 8.55
N ILE A 29 -8.24 12.96 9.15
CA ILE A 29 -8.10 12.79 10.61
C ILE A 29 -8.35 14.12 11.33
N LYS A 30 -7.74 15.23 10.88
CA LYS A 30 -7.89 16.55 11.52
C LYS A 30 -9.33 17.09 11.44
N SER A 31 -10.06 16.77 10.38
CA SER A 31 -11.47 17.17 10.23
C SER A 31 -12.43 16.43 11.17
N GLY A 32 -11.96 15.44 11.94
CA GLY A 32 -12.80 14.62 12.81
C GLY A 32 -13.62 13.54 12.06
N SER A 33 -13.58 13.54 10.72
CA SER A 33 -14.23 12.52 9.88
C SER A 33 -13.63 11.13 10.11
N PHE A 34 -12.34 11.07 10.46
CA PHE A 34 -11.63 9.82 10.75
C PHE A 34 -11.11 9.76 12.18
N ASP A 35 -12.01 9.38 13.08
CA ASP A 35 -11.71 9.24 14.51
C ASP A 35 -10.88 7.98 14.81
N LEU A 36 -9.57 8.16 15.00
CA LEU A 36 -8.64 7.10 15.39
C LEU A 36 -8.88 6.56 16.80
N SER A 37 -9.79 7.07 17.61
CA SER A 37 -10.17 6.43 18.88
C SER A 37 -11.04 5.18 18.65
N ARG A 38 -11.81 5.14 17.56
CA ARG A 38 -12.74 4.05 17.26
C ARG A 38 -12.03 2.88 16.61
N LYS A 39 -12.22 1.67 17.18
CA LYS A 39 -11.66 0.42 16.63
C LYS A 39 -12.05 0.18 15.17
N ALA A 40 -13.26 0.57 14.75
CA ALA A 40 -13.73 0.43 13.38
C ALA A 40 -12.93 1.31 12.39
N HIS A 41 -12.72 2.59 12.72
CA HIS A 41 -11.95 3.49 11.88
C HIS A 41 -10.48 3.05 11.83
N LYS A 42 -9.87 2.64 12.95
CA LYS A 42 -8.50 2.07 12.92
C LYS A 42 -8.35 0.91 11.92
N LYS A 43 -9.35 0.02 11.83
CA LYS A 43 -9.34 -1.07 10.84
C LYS A 43 -9.40 -0.55 9.40
N TRP A 44 -10.25 0.42 9.12
CA TRP A 44 -10.34 1.02 7.78
C TRP A 44 -9.04 1.74 7.38
N MET A 45 -8.35 2.39 8.32
CA MET A 45 -7.06 3.03 8.06
C MET A 45 -5.99 1.97 7.73
N TRP A 46 -5.99 0.87 8.47
CA TRP A 46 -5.09 -0.25 8.22
C TRP A 46 -5.30 -0.86 6.82
N VAL A 47 -6.56 -1.08 6.43
CA VAL A 47 -6.92 -1.57 5.08
C VAL A 47 -6.51 -0.56 4.00
N LEU A 48 -6.79 0.73 4.21
CA LEU A 48 -6.45 1.80 3.26
C LEU A 48 -4.94 1.90 3.03
N LEU A 49 -4.16 1.89 4.11
CA LEU A 49 -2.69 1.97 4.03
C LEU A 49 -2.11 0.73 3.35
N PHE A 50 -2.62 -0.47 3.70
CA PHE A 50 -2.21 -1.69 3.03
C PHE A 50 -2.54 -1.67 1.53
N GLY A 51 -3.75 -1.26 1.15
CA GLY A 51 -4.16 -1.16 -0.24
C GLY A 51 -3.26 -0.24 -1.06
N PHE A 52 -2.87 0.91 -0.48
CA PHE A 52 -1.93 1.84 -1.11
C PHE A 52 -0.55 1.20 -1.33
N VAL A 53 0.03 0.60 -0.30
CA VAL A 53 1.35 -0.06 -0.38
C VAL A 53 1.33 -1.24 -1.36
N TRP A 54 0.27 -2.05 -1.32
CA TRP A 54 0.11 -3.20 -2.21
C TRP A 54 0.01 -2.77 -3.68
N TYR A 55 -0.76 -1.71 -3.98
CA TYR A 55 -0.90 -1.18 -5.34
C TYR A 55 0.41 -0.56 -5.87
N LEU A 56 1.14 0.16 -5.01
CA LEU A 56 2.47 0.69 -5.32
C LEU A 56 3.45 -0.45 -5.63
N MET A 57 3.47 -1.49 -4.80
CA MET A 57 4.31 -2.66 -5.00
C MET A 57 3.98 -3.40 -6.30
N MET A 58 2.70 -3.52 -6.66
CA MET A 58 2.30 -4.11 -7.95
C MET A 58 2.96 -3.37 -9.12
N HIS A 59 2.94 -2.03 -9.13
CA HIS A 59 3.57 -1.24 -10.19
C HIS A 59 5.09 -1.34 -10.18
N ALA A 60 5.72 -1.37 -9.00
CA ALA A 60 7.16 -1.52 -8.88
C ALA A 60 7.62 -2.88 -9.42
N LEU A 61 6.96 -3.96 -8.99
CA LEU A 61 7.26 -5.32 -9.43
C LEU A 61 7.02 -5.50 -10.93
N MET A 62 5.92 -4.97 -11.47
CA MET A 62 5.63 -5.06 -12.90
C MET A 62 6.65 -4.26 -13.74
N THR A 63 7.11 -3.12 -13.22
CA THR A 63 8.20 -2.34 -13.82
C THR A 63 9.49 -3.16 -13.85
N TRP A 64 9.88 -3.75 -12.72
CA TRP A 64 11.06 -4.62 -12.68
C TRP A 64 10.95 -5.86 -13.57
N ALA A 65 9.77 -6.45 -13.69
CA ALA A 65 9.53 -7.57 -14.60
C ALA A 65 9.64 -7.16 -16.07
N ALA A 66 9.09 -5.99 -16.43
CA ALA A 66 9.20 -5.44 -17.78
C ALA A 66 10.65 -5.05 -18.14
N LEU A 67 11.47 -4.76 -17.13
CA LEU A 67 12.89 -4.48 -17.26
C LEU A 67 13.78 -5.73 -17.26
N ASP A 68 13.18 -6.93 -17.22
CA ASP A 68 13.86 -8.24 -17.17
C ASP A 68 14.78 -8.43 -15.93
N ILE A 69 14.53 -7.67 -14.87
CA ILE A 69 15.28 -7.75 -13.61
C ILE A 69 14.76 -8.93 -12.76
N ILE A 70 13.45 -9.17 -12.81
CA ILE A 70 12.79 -10.26 -12.10
C ILE A 70 11.89 -11.04 -13.06
N SER A 71 11.68 -12.32 -12.77
CA SER A 71 10.73 -13.14 -13.52
C SER A 71 9.30 -12.60 -13.38
N VAL A 72 8.52 -12.57 -14.46
CA VAL A 72 7.09 -12.18 -14.43
C VAL A 72 6.30 -13.01 -13.41
N TYR A 73 6.66 -14.27 -13.18
CA TYR A 73 6.02 -15.12 -12.19
C TYR A 73 6.27 -14.68 -10.74
N SER A 74 7.33 -13.91 -10.47
CA SER A 74 7.61 -13.38 -9.13
C SER A 74 6.60 -12.32 -8.70
N VAL A 75 5.99 -11.61 -9.66
CA VAL A 75 5.00 -10.55 -9.38
C VAL A 75 3.79 -11.10 -8.61
N PRO A 76 3.02 -12.09 -9.11
CA PRO A 76 1.88 -12.63 -8.36
C PRO A 76 2.30 -13.34 -7.07
N ILE A 77 3.47 -13.99 -7.04
CA ILE A 77 3.95 -14.69 -5.84
C ILE A 77 4.15 -13.69 -4.68
N VAL A 78 4.83 -12.57 -4.93
CA VAL A 78 5.05 -11.54 -3.92
C VAL A 78 3.74 -10.88 -3.51
N LEU A 79 2.86 -10.55 -4.46
CA LEU A 79 1.58 -9.90 -4.15
C LEU A 79 0.65 -10.79 -3.33
N LEU A 80 0.59 -12.09 -3.63
CA LEU A 80 -0.17 -13.06 -2.83
C LEU A 80 0.45 -13.25 -1.44
N GLY A 81 1.79 -13.33 -1.36
CA GLY A 81 2.51 -13.37 -0.09
C GLY A 81 2.18 -12.17 0.81
N MET A 82 2.14 -10.96 0.25
CA MET A 82 1.73 -9.75 0.97
C MET A 82 0.29 -9.84 1.50
N VAL A 83 -0.64 -10.40 0.72
CA VAL A 83 -2.03 -10.62 1.16
C VAL A 83 -2.10 -11.62 2.32
N VAL A 84 -1.35 -12.73 2.25
CA VAL A 84 -1.26 -13.70 3.34
C VAL A 84 -0.73 -13.04 4.61
N VAL A 85 0.36 -12.28 4.50
CA VAL A 85 0.93 -11.52 5.63
C VAL A 85 -0.10 -10.55 6.20
N PHE A 86 -0.81 -9.81 5.35
CA PHE A 86 -1.85 -8.88 5.79
C PHE A 86 -2.98 -9.57 6.55
N ILE A 87 -3.45 -10.73 6.08
CA ILE A 87 -4.48 -11.53 6.75
C ILE A 87 -3.96 -12.01 8.11
N VAL A 88 -2.76 -12.60 8.16
CA VAL A 88 -2.15 -13.10 9.40
C VAL A 88 -2.01 -11.98 10.43
N VAL A 89 -1.43 -10.84 10.05
CA VAL A 89 -1.28 -9.67 10.93
C VAL A 89 -2.65 -9.18 11.41
N THR A 90 -3.64 -9.09 10.52
CA THR A 90 -4.99 -8.66 10.87
C THR A 90 -5.64 -9.62 11.88
N LEU A 91 -5.45 -10.93 11.74
CA LEU A 91 -5.94 -11.94 12.68
C LEU A 91 -5.22 -11.86 14.03
N MET A 92 -3.91 -11.66 14.03
CA MET A 92 -3.11 -11.48 15.26
C MET A 92 -3.55 -10.23 16.03
N LEU A 93 -3.72 -9.09 15.34
CA LEU A 93 -4.21 -7.84 15.94
C LEU A 93 -5.62 -8.00 16.52
N ARG A 94 -6.48 -8.83 15.90
CA ARG A 94 -7.80 -9.17 16.45
C ARG A 94 -7.71 -9.99 17.73
N LYS A 95 -6.77 -10.96 17.80
CA LYS A 95 -6.57 -11.81 18.99
C LYS A 95 -6.06 -11.00 20.19
N THR A 96 -5.11 -10.09 19.98
CA THR A 96 -4.53 -9.27 21.05
C THR A 96 -5.47 -8.17 21.57
N GLY A 97 -6.39 -7.66 20.74
CA GLY A 97 -7.35 -6.62 21.12
C GLY A 97 -8.65 -7.10 21.78
N GLY A 98 -8.76 -8.40 22.05
CA GLY A 98 -9.90 -9.07 22.67
C GLY A 98 -9.61 -9.73 24.02
N ALA A 99 -8.52 -9.33 24.69
CA ALA A 99 -8.21 -9.65 26.07
C ALA A 99 -8.56 -8.46 26.99
#